data_AF-A0A7S1CL00-F1
#
_entry.id   AF-A0A7S1CL00-F1
#
_cell.length_a   1.000
_cell.length_b   1.000
_cell.length_c   1.000
_cell.angle_alpha   90.00
_cell.angle_beta   90.00
_cell.angle_gamma   90.00
#
_symmetry.space_group_name_H-M   'P 1'
#
loop_
_entity.id
_entity.type
_entity.pdbx_description
1 polymer ?
#
loop_
_entity_poly.entity_id
_entity_poly.type
_entity_poly.pdbx_seq_one_letter_code
_entity_poly.pdbx_strand_id
1 'polypeptide(L)'
;DGVSDEDDEDSRRARARQHFFKHKRVRPEPVFRPFEGTVPKGTAHSYKMVDGVVRVFAPASSGGGRVRLPEFEVPSFAEFYRDYREVVKVTHAAAVNSFAFRRLQLLEARFNLHCLLNSDREGEQQKSVPHRDFYNVRKVDTHVHHSACMNQKHMLRFIKHKLKRCPDEVVIFRDGRFLTLAEVFESLCLTAFDLSIDTLDMHADNNTFHRFDRFNLKYNPCGQSRLREIFLKTDNLIGGKYLAEVTQEVFEDLEASKYQLAEYRVSIYGRTRAEWDKLSRWVYVHRLASANARWLIQVPRLYEVYKTTGQVESFQDMLDNIFLPLFAVSVDPSSNPPL
;
A
#
# COMPACT_ATOMS: atom_id res chain seq x y z
N ASP A 1 47.62 9.99 -44.95
CA ASP A 1 47.55 8.86 -44.01
C ASP A 1 47.07 9.31 -42.63
N GLY A 2 45.75 9.46 -42.42
CA GLY A 2 45.25 9.92 -41.11
C GLY A 2 43.74 9.88 -40.91
N VAL A 3 42.99 9.07 -41.66
CA VAL A 3 41.52 9.04 -41.61
C VAL A 3 40.97 7.71 -41.06
N SER A 4 41.83 6.76 -40.64
CA SER A 4 41.37 5.40 -40.31
C SER A 4 41.03 5.14 -38.85
N ASP A 5 41.42 6.01 -37.91
CA ASP A 5 41.30 5.69 -36.47
C ASP A 5 40.04 6.27 -35.80
N GLU A 6 39.49 7.40 -36.27
CA GLU A 6 38.25 7.99 -35.70
C GLU A 6 36.99 7.20 -36.09
N ASP A 7 36.89 6.73 -37.33
CA ASP A 7 35.75 5.92 -37.82
C ASP A 7 35.64 4.55 -37.12
N ASP A 8 36.79 4.02 -36.69
CA ASP A 8 36.87 2.73 -36.02
C ASP A 8 36.55 2.85 -34.52
N GLU A 9 36.84 3.99 -33.90
CA GLU A 9 36.44 4.28 -32.51
C GLU A 9 34.92 4.51 -32.38
N ASP A 10 34.32 5.24 -33.33
CA ASP A 10 32.87 5.51 -33.31
C ASP A 10 32.05 4.27 -33.69
N SER A 11 32.58 3.43 -34.59
CA SER A 11 32.03 2.09 -34.89
C SER A 11 32.13 1.14 -33.68
N ARG A 12 33.22 1.20 -32.90
CA ARG A 12 33.37 0.45 -31.64
C ARG A 12 32.42 0.94 -30.56
N ARG A 13 32.21 2.26 -30.42
CA ARG A 13 31.22 2.84 -29.50
C ARG A 13 29.78 2.51 -29.90
N ALA A 14 29.46 2.52 -31.20
CA ALA A 14 28.16 2.10 -31.72
C ALA A 14 27.89 0.60 -31.47
N ARG A 15 28.89 -0.27 -31.69
CA ARG A 15 28.81 -1.71 -31.37
C ARG A 15 28.70 -1.97 -29.87
N ALA A 16 29.41 -1.21 -29.03
CA ALA A 16 29.31 -1.29 -27.57
C ALA A 16 27.93 -0.85 -27.06
N ARG A 17 27.32 0.18 -27.67
CA ARG A 17 25.94 0.64 -27.38
C ARG A 17 24.89 -0.39 -27.79
N GLN A 18 25.04 -1.06 -28.93
CA GLN A 18 24.16 -2.18 -29.33
C GLN A 18 24.29 -3.39 -28.39
N HIS A 19 25.45 -3.60 -27.79
CA HIS A 19 25.70 -4.74 -26.89
C HIS A 19 25.05 -4.57 -25.51
N PHE A 20 24.97 -3.34 -24.99
CA PHE A 20 24.47 -3.08 -23.63
C PHE A 20 22.98 -3.46 -23.45
N PHE A 21 22.17 -3.36 -24.50
CA PHE A 21 20.73 -3.69 -24.45
C PHE A 21 20.38 -5.09 -24.93
N LYS A 22 21.31 -5.82 -25.57
CA LYS A 22 21.07 -7.17 -26.12
C LYS A 22 21.01 -8.27 -25.07
N HIS A 23 21.41 -7.99 -23.82
CA HIS A 23 21.40 -8.96 -22.72
C HIS A 23 20.51 -8.49 -21.58
N LYS A 24 19.29 -8.04 -21.89
CA LYS A 24 18.23 -8.13 -20.88
C LYS A 24 18.00 -9.62 -20.63
N ARG A 25 18.63 -10.15 -19.57
CA ARG A 25 18.10 -11.31 -18.87
C ARG A 25 16.65 -10.97 -18.59
N VAL A 26 15.73 -11.45 -19.42
CA VAL A 26 14.30 -11.48 -19.12
C VAL A 26 14.25 -12.40 -17.91
N ARG A 27 14.34 -11.82 -16.71
CA ARG A 27 13.97 -12.56 -15.51
C ARG A 27 12.54 -12.99 -15.79
N PRO A 28 12.22 -14.29 -15.81
CA PRO A 28 10.84 -14.71 -15.94
C PRO A 28 10.07 -13.94 -14.86
N GLU A 29 9.03 -13.21 -15.26
CA GLU A 29 8.18 -12.53 -14.29
C GLU A 29 7.70 -13.62 -13.33
N PRO A 30 7.92 -13.48 -12.01
CA PRO A 30 7.47 -14.48 -11.07
C PRO A 30 5.96 -14.65 -11.27
N VAL A 31 5.54 -15.89 -11.48
CA VAL A 31 4.14 -16.21 -11.74
C VAL A 31 3.34 -15.85 -10.49
N PHE A 32 2.64 -14.71 -10.55
CA PHE A 32 1.87 -14.18 -9.43
C PHE A 32 0.52 -14.90 -9.35
N ARG A 33 0.51 -16.03 -8.63
CA ARG A 33 -0.69 -16.80 -8.35
C ARG A 33 -0.88 -16.95 -6.84
N PRO A 34 -1.31 -15.88 -6.15
CA PRO A 34 -1.40 -15.87 -4.69
C PRO A 34 -2.45 -16.86 -4.13
N PHE A 35 -3.35 -17.36 -4.98
CA PHE A 35 -4.41 -18.30 -4.61
C PHE A 35 -4.14 -19.75 -5.02
N GLU A 36 -3.04 -20.00 -5.75
CA GLU A 36 -2.65 -21.34 -6.18
C GLU A 36 -1.38 -21.75 -5.44
N GLY A 37 -1.51 -22.67 -4.49
CA GLY A 37 -0.37 -23.17 -3.73
C GLY A 37 -0.81 -24.05 -2.57
N THR A 38 0.05 -24.99 -2.17
CA THR A 38 -0.12 -25.73 -0.92
C THR A 38 0.36 -24.89 0.24
N VAL A 39 -0.40 -24.87 1.33
CA VAL A 39 0.02 -24.23 2.59
C VAL A 39 1.38 -24.80 3.01
N PRO A 40 2.42 -23.95 3.21
CA PRO A 40 3.73 -24.42 3.63
C PRO A 40 3.66 -25.15 4.98
N LYS A 41 4.60 -26.09 5.22
CA LYS A 41 4.68 -26.76 6.51
C LYS A 41 5.12 -25.78 7.59
N GLY A 42 4.50 -25.89 8.77
CA GLY A 42 4.91 -25.13 9.95
C GLY A 42 6.33 -25.45 10.40
N THR A 43 6.89 -24.56 11.21
CA THR A 43 8.24 -24.68 11.76
C THR A 43 8.18 -24.84 13.28
N ALA A 44 9.22 -25.43 13.88
CA ALA A 44 9.30 -25.62 15.33
C ALA A 44 9.88 -24.40 16.09
N HIS A 45 9.90 -23.23 15.44
CA HIS A 45 10.35 -21.99 16.08
C HIS A 45 9.35 -21.55 17.15
N SER A 46 9.85 -20.81 18.14
CA SER A 46 9.00 -20.17 19.16
C SER A 46 9.27 -18.68 19.18
N TYR A 47 8.28 -17.87 19.52
CA TYR A 47 8.44 -16.43 19.60
C TYR A 47 7.83 -15.87 20.88
N LYS A 48 8.39 -14.76 21.36
CA LYS A 48 7.87 -14.03 22.52
C LYS A 48 8.07 -12.54 22.31
N MET A 49 7.04 -11.74 22.61
CA MET A 49 7.18 -10.29 22.66
C MET A 49 7.76 -9.88 24.01
N VAL A 50 8.86 -9.12 23.98
CA VAL A 50 9.57 -8.61 25.16
C VAL A 50 9.82 -7.13 24.91
N ASP A 51 9.29 -6.27 25.79
CA ASP A 51 9.40 -4.81 25.69
C ASP A 51 8.99 -4.25 24.31
N GLY A 52 7.88 -4.76 23.76
CA GLY A 52 7.37 -4.36 22.44
C GLY A 52 8.10 -4.94 21.22
N VAL A 53 9.15 -5.76 21.42
CA VAL A 53 9.93 -6.38 20.35
C VAL A 53 9.68 -7.88 20.33
N VAL A 54 9.30 -8.44 19.16
CA VAL A 54 9.17 -9.89 19.00
C VAL A 54 10.55 -10.52 18.86
N ARG A 55 10.88 -11.44 19.77
CA ARG A 55 12.09 -12.26 19.72
C ARG A 55 11.71 -13.66 19.27
N VAL A 56 12.40 -14.15 18.24
CA VAL A 56 12.24 -15.50 17.70
C VAL A 56 13.38 -16.38 18.21
N PHE A 57 13.05 -17.60 18.62
CA PHE A 57 13.97 -18.59 19.15
C PHE A 57 13.92 -19.85 18.28
N ALA A 58 15.09 -20.33 17.89
CA ALA A 58 15.27 -21.59 17.19
C ALA A 58 14.70 -22.78 18.00
N PRO A 59 14.32 -23.89 17.33
CA PRO A 59 13.89 -25.11 18.01
C PRO A 59 14.97 -25.61 18.97
N ALA A 60 14.59 -26.19 20.11
CA ALA A 60 15.58 -26.79 21.00
C ALA A 60 16.33 -27.92 20.29
N SER A 61 17.64 -27.76 20.13
CA SER A 61 18.53 -28.90 20.03
C SER A 61 18.47 -29.66 21.35
N SER A 62 18.19 -30.96 21.27
CA SER A 62 18.06 -31.87 22.42
C SER A 62 19.37 -31.92 23.21
N GLY A 63 19.57 -31.05 24.20
CA GLY A 63 20.69 -31.15 25.14
C GLY A 63 21.15 -29.83 25.75
N GLY A 64 20.83 -29.63 27.03
CA GLY A 64 21.52 -28.69 27.93
C GLY A 64 20.77 -27.39 28.21
N GLY A 65 20.51 -27.12 29.50
CA GLY A 65 19.82 -25.93 30.03
C GLY A 65 20.57 -24.61 29.86
N ARG A 66 21.03 -24.29 28.64
CA ARG A 66 21.49 -22.95 28.29
C ARG A 66 20.29 -22.05 28.00
N VAL A 67 20.35 -20.82 28.50
CA VAL A 67 19.40 -19.74 28.18
C VAL A 67 19.29 -19.64 26.65
N ARG A 68 18.08 -19.83 26.11
CA ARG A 68 17.84 -19.69 24.66
C ARG A 68 18.07 -18.23 24.27
N LEU A 69 19.07 -17.99 23.44
CA LEU A 69 19.28 -16.68 22.82
C LEU A 69 18.34 -16.51 21.62
N PRO A 70 17.87 -15.29 21.34
CA PRO A 70 17.10 -15.01 20.14
C PRO A 70 17.96 -15.29 18.89
N GLU A 71 17.33 -15.77 17.84
CA GLU A 71 17.99 -16.09 16.57
C GLU A 71 18.44 -14.85 15.80
N PHE A 72 17.70 -13.75 15.96
CA PHE A 72 17.98 -12.47 15.33
C PHE A 72 18.31 -11.42 16.39
N GLU A 73 19.40 -10.69 16.18
CA GLU A 73 19.73 -9.51 16.97
C GLU A 73 18.93 -8.31 16.46
N VAL A 74 18.10 -7.75 17.34
CA VAL A 74 17.35 -6.53 17.09
C VAL A 74 17.88 -5.45 18.03
N PRO A 75 18.30 -4.28 17.54
CA PRO A 75 18.76 -3.18 18.38
C PRO A 75 17.71 -2.82 19.43
N SER A 76 18.17 -2.48 20.63
CA SER A 76 17.29 -2.04 21.70
C SER A 76 16.70 -0.65 21.41
N PHE A 77 15.57 -0.33 22.03
CA PHE A 77 14.98 1.00 21.92
C PHE A 77 15.95 2.10 22.41
N ALA A 78 16.76 1.83 23.43
CA ALA A 78 17.75 2.77 23.95
C ALA A 78 18.85 3.08 22.92
N GLU A 79 19.33 2.07 22.19
CA GLU A 79 20.29 2.25 21.10
C GLU A 79 19.68 3.05 19.96
N PHE A 80 18.50 2.64 19.48
CA PHE A 80 17.78 3.38 18.45
C PHE A 80 17.58 4.86 18.84
N TYR A 81 17.21 5.13 20.09
CA TYR A 81 16.96 6.48 20.58
C TYR A 81 18.25 7.32 20.68
N ARG A 82 19.36 6.72 21.09
CA ARG A 82 20.68 7.38 21.09
C ARG A 82 21.10 7.75 19.68
N ASP A 83 21.01 6.81 18.75
CA ASP A 83 21.43 7.01 17.36
C ASP A 83 20.50 8.02 16.66
N TYR A 84 19.18 7.97 16.93
CA TYR A 84 18.23 8.99 16.48
C TYR A 84 18.60 10.39 16.98
N ARG A 85 18.95 10.53 18.27
CA ARG A 85 19.39 11.81 18.84
C ARG A 85 20.67 12.32 18.19
N GLU A 86 21.59 11.42 17.85
CA GLU A 86 22.80 11.79 17.13
C GLU A 86 22.47 12.36 15.74
N VAL A 87 21.60 11.68 14.97
CA VAL A 87 21.14 12.19 13.67
C VAL A 87 20.46 13.54 13.83
N VAL A 88 19.55 13.69 14.81
CA VAL A 88 18.88 14.97 15.09
C VAL A 88 19.89 16.07 15.40
N LYS A 89 20.90 15.79 16.24
CA LYS A 89 21.98 16.73 16.56
C LYS A 89 22.75 17.16 15.31
N VAL A 90 23.09 16.21 14.43
CA VAL A 90 23.78 16.50 13.16
C VAL A 90 22.89 17.36 12.25
N THR A 91 21.60 17.06 12.14
CA THR A 91 20.65 17.85 11.34
C THR A 91 20.41 19.27 11.86
N HIS A 92 20.63 19.53 13.15
CA HIS A 92 20.54 20.88 13.71
C HIS A 92 21.87 21.63 13.73
N ALA A 93 22.99 20.99 13.36
CA ALA A 93 24.29 21.64 13.32
C ALA A 93 24.35 22.68 12.19
N ALA A 94 24.54 23.95 12.54
CA ALA A 94 24.53 25.08 11.58
C ALA A 94 25.56 24.94 10.46
N ALA A 95 26.75 24.39 10.76
CA ALA A 95 27.80 24.14 9.78
C ALA A 95 27.38 23.08 8.75
N VAL A 96 26.73 22.00 9.20
CA VAL A 96 26.22 20.93 8.34
C VAL A 96 25.10 21.45 7.45
N ASN A 97 24.16 22.20 8.01
CA ASN A 97 23.07 22.79 7.24
C ASN A 97 23.57 23.79 6.19
N SER A 98 24.52 24.65 6.55
CA SER A 98 25.13 25.60 5.61
C SER A 98 25.88 24.89 4.49
N PHE A 99 26.62 23.83 4.81
CA PHE A 99 27.32 23.01 3.82
C PHE A 99 26.35 22.27 2.90
N ALA A 100 25.35 21.59 3.47
CA ALA A 100 24.33 20.85 2.74
C ALA A 100 23.55 21.78 1.80
N PHE A 101 23.15 22.96 2.27
CA PHE A 101 22.45 23.94 1.45
C PHE A 101 23.30 24.37 0.23
N ARG A 102 24.55 24.78 0.44
CA ARG A 102 25.47 25.13 -0.66
C ARG A 102 25.68 23.96 -1.62
N ARG A 103 25.77 22.73 -1.10
CA ARG A 103 25.95 21.53 -1.91
C ARG A 103 24.72 21.23 -2.76
N LEU A 104 23.51 21.38 -2.21
CA LEU A 104 22.25 21.22 -2.93
C LEU A 104 22.12 22.27 -4.03
N GLN A 105 22.41 23.54 -3.74
CA GLN A 105 22.45 24.60 -4.77
C GLN A 105 23.44 24.29 -5.89
N LEU A 106 24.63 23.80 -5.56
CA LEU A 106 25.62 23.38 -6.56
C LEU A 106 25.11 22.20 -7.41
N LEU A 107 24.45 21.21 -6.78
CA LEU A 107 23.89 20.07 -7.50
C LEU A 107 22.78 20.51 -8.45
N GLU A 108 21.90 21.40 -8.01
CA GLU A 108 20.84 21.98 -8.82
C GLU A 108 21.41 22.80 -9.99
N ALA A 109 22.38 23.67 -9.74
CA ALA A 109 23.05 24.44 -10.79
C ALA A 109 23.74 23.55 -11.82
N ARG A 110 24.40 22.46 -11.37
CA ARG A 110 25.01 21.47 -12.27
C ARG A 110 23.97 20.73 -13.10
N PHE A 111 22.83 20.38 -12.52
CA PHE A 111 21.73 19.75 -13.24
C PHE A 111 21.11 20.71 -14.26
N ASN A 112 20.88 21.97 -13.91
CA ASN A 112 20.37 22.98 -14.84
C ASN A 112 21.32 23.22 -16.00
N LEU A 113 22.63 23.31 -15.73
CA LEU A 113 23.64 23.40 -16.79
C LEU A 113 23.66 22.14 -17.67
N HIS A 114 23.54 20.95 -17.08
CA HIS A 114 23.43 19.71 -17.83
C HIS A 114 22.22 19.72 -18.77
N CYS A 115 21.04 20.14 -18.30
CA CYS A 115 19.85 20.28 -19.12
C CYS A 115 20.07 21.27 -20.28
N LEU A 116 20.67 22.44 -20.02
CA LEU A 116 20.95 23.44 -21.05
C LEU A 116 21.91 22.93 -22.15
N LEU A 117 22.90 22.11 -21.77
CA LEU A 117 23.92 21.62 -22.71
C LEU A 117 23.51 20.33 -23.42
N ASN A 118 22.62 19.52 -22.83
CA ASN A 118 22.35 18.16 -23.29
C ASN A 118 20.87 17.85 -23.59
N SER A 119 19.93 18.77 -23.39
CA SER A 119 18.49 18.51 -23.64
C SER A 119 18.22 17.99 -25.05
N ASP A 120 18.86 18.59 -26.06
CA ASP A 120 18.64 18.22 -27.45
C ASP A 120 19.19 16.82 -27.75
N ARG A 121 20.38 16.51 -27.22
CA ARG A 121 21.00 15.18 -27.32
C ARG A 121 20.15 14.11 -26.63
N GLU A 122 19.59 14.41 -25.46
CA GLU A 122 18.67 13.49 -24.75
C GLU A 122 17.38 13.30 -25.55
N GLY A 123 16.84 14.37 -26.14
CA GLY A 123 15.66 14.32 -27.01
C GLY A 123 15.87 13.46 -28.26
N GLU A 124 17.02 13.60 -28.92
CA GLU A 124 17.42 12.74 -30.06
C GLU A 124 17.58 11.28 -29.65
N GLN A 125 18.20 11.01 -28.50
CA GLN A 125 18.33 9.66 -27.96
C GLN A 125 16.97 9.03 -27.67
N GLN A 126 16.02 9.78 -27.10
CA GLN A 126 14.65 9.28 -26.89
C GLN A 126 13.97 8.93 -28.23
N LYS A 127 14.10 9.78 -29.25
CA LYS A 127 13.57 9.51 -30.60
C LYS A 127 14.21 8.30 -31.27
N SER A 128 15.47 7.99 -30.94
CA SER A 128 16.19 6.83 -31.50
C SER A 128 15.67 5.47 -30.98
N VAL A 129 14.86 5.47 -29.91
CA VAL A 129 14.29 4.24 -29.34
C VAL A 129 12.83 4.11 -29.77
N PRO A 130 12.54 3.39 -30.87
CA PRO A 130 11.19 3.27 -31.39
C PRO A 130 10.29 2.55 -30.39
N HIS A 131 9.00 2.90 -30.41
CA HIS A 131 7.95 2.31 -29.58
C HIS A 131 8.13 2.47 -28.06
N ARG A 132 9.06 3.32 -27.59
CA ARG A 132 9.18 3.71 -26.19
C ARG A 132 8.94 5.20 -26.05
N ASP A 133 7.75 5.54 -25.57
CA ASP A 133 7.36 6.89 -25.23
C ASP A 133 6.77 6.89 -23.80
N PHE A 134 6.25 8.03 -23.38
CA PHE A 134 5.62 8.15 -22.08
C PHE A 134 4.49 7.12 -21.85
N TYR A 135 3.76 6.71 -22.90
CA TYR A 135 2.64 5.76 -22.78
C TYR A 135 3.12 4.33 -22.57
N ASN A 136 4.26 3.96 -23.15
CA ASN A 136 4.81 2.60 -23.12
C ASN A 136 5.85 2.34 -22.02
N VAL A 137 6.02 3.29 -21.09
CA VAL A 137 6.88 3.12 -19.90
C VAL A 137 6.03 2.67 -18.72
N ARG A 138 6.44 1.57 -18.07
CA ARG A 138 5.82 1.11 -16.83
C ARG A 138 6.00 2.15 -15.72
N LYS A 139 4.89 2.56 -15.11
CA LYS A 139 4.79 3.55 -14.04
C LYS A 139 4.07 2.91 -12.88
N VAL A 140 4.55 3.17 -11.67
CA VAL A 140 3.98 2.62 -10.44
C VAL A 140 3.49 3.79 -9.59
N ASP A 141 2.22 3.76 -9.21
CA ASP A 141 1.72 4.61 -8.13
C ASP A 141 2.14 3.99 -6.80
N THR A 142 3.20 4.54 -6.21
CA THR A 142 3.78 4.07 -4.94
C THR A 142 3.05 4.64 -3.71
N HIS A 143 2.04 5.49 -3.88
CA HIS A 143 1.39 6.14 -2.74
C HIS A 143 -0.11 6.36 -2.94
N VAL A 144 -0.88 5.26 -2.95
CA VAL A 144 -2.34 5.32 -3.07
C VAL A 144 -3.04 4.57 -1.94
N HIS A 145 -4.02 5.23 -1.30
CA HIS A 145 -4.90 4.56 -0.34
C HIS A 145 -5.96 3.77 -1.10
N HIS A 146 -6.22 2.52 -0.71
CA HIS A 146 -7.19 1.65 -1.39
C HIS A 146 -8.59 2.25 -1.46
N SER A 147 -9.07 2.89 -0.39
CA SER A 147 -10.37 3.58 -0.38
C SER A 147 -10.47 4.73 -1.39
N ALA A 148 -9.34 5.17 -1.95
CA ALA A 148 -9.21 6.24 -2.94
C ALA A 148 -8.82 5.72 -4.33
N CYS A 149 -8.79 4.41 -4.55
CA CYS A 149 -8.28 3.83 -5.80
C CYS A 149 -9.20 4.07 -7.00
N MET A 150 -10.47 4.36 -6.75
CA MET A 150 -11.50 4.53 -7.76
C MET A 150 -11.85 6.00 -7.97
N ASN A 151 -12.12 6.38 -9.21
CA ASN A 151 -12.63 7.70 -9.54
C ASN A 151 -14.07 7.87 -8.99
N GLN A 152 -14.41 9.07 -8.53
CA GLN A 152 -15.76 9.43 -8.07
C GLN A 152 -16.87 9.06 -9.07
N LYS A 153 -16.63 9.27 -10.38
CA LYS A 153 -17.60 8.91 -11.44
C LYS A 153 -17.83 7.40 -11.50
N HIS A 154 -16.77 6.61 -11.32
CA HIS A 154 -16.85 5.15 -11.30
C HIS A 154 -17.61 4.68 -10.07
N MET A 155 -17.28 5.22 -8.89
CA MET A 155 -17.97 4.94 -7.63
C MET A 155 -19.47 5.28 -7.70
N LEU A 156 -19.82 6.45 -8.23
CA LEU A 156 -21.21 6.87 -8.42
C LEU A 156 -21.98 5.88 -9.30
N ARG A 157 -21.38 5.48 -10.43
CA ARG A 157 -21.98 4.51 -11.35
C ARG A 157 -22.18 3.16 -10.66
N PHE A 158 -21.22 2.72 -9.85
CA PHE A 158 -21.30 1.49 -9.09
C PHE A 158 -22.44 1.52 -8.06
N ILE A 159 -22.55 2.60 -7.27
CA ILE A 159 -23.64 2.78 -6.30
C ILE A 159 -25.00 2.77 -7.00
N LYS A 160 -25.17 3.53 -8.10
CA LYS A 160 -26.41 3.53 -8.89
C LYS A 160 -26.74 2.15 -9.45
N HIS A 161 -25.73 1.41 -9.91
CA HIS A 161 -25.92 0.06 -10.41
C HIS A 161 -26.43 -0.88 -9.31
N LYS A 162 -25.84 -0.85 -8.12
CA LYS A 162 -26.27 -1.68 -6.99
C LYS A 162 -27.66 -1.32 -6.49
N LEU A 163 -27.99 -0.04 -6.39
CA LEU A 163 -29.35 0.39 -6.02
C LEU A 163 -30.42 -0.08 -7.01
N LYS A 164 -30.08 -0.16 -8.31
CA LYS A 164 -31.02 -0.64 -9.34
C LYS A 164 -31.16 -2.17 -9.40
N ARG A 165 -30.07 -2.91 -9.13
CA ARG A 165 -30.01 -4.37 -9.33
C ARG A 165 -30.20 -5.18 -8.05
N CYS A 166 -29.82 -4.62 -6.91
CA CYS A 166 -29.82 -5.27 -5.61
C CYS A 166 -30.48 -4.39 -4.52
N PRO A 167 -31.70 -3.84 -4.74
CA PRO A 167 -32.34 -2.96 -3.76
C PRO A 167 -32.69 -3.67 -2.45
N ASP A 168 -33.08 -4.93 -2.51
CA ASP A 168 -33.57 -5.72 -1.37
C ASP A 168 -32.45 -6.39 -0.57
N GLU A 169 -31.18 -6.19 -0.95
CA GLU A 169 -30.04 -6.78 -0.23
C GLU A 169 -29.88 -6.12 1.13
N VAL A 170 -29.80 -6.91 2.21
CA VAL A 170 -29.59 -6.41 3.57
C VAL A 170 -28.14 -6.00 3.74
N VAL A 171 -27.91 -4.69 3.98
CA VAL A 171 -26.55 -4.12 3.92
C VAL A 171 -26.03 -3.57 5.25
N ILE A 172 -26.91 -3.25 6.20
CA ILE A 172 -26.51 -2.69 7.50
C ILE A 172 -27.49 -3.09 8.61
N PHE A 173 -26.98 -3.25 9.82
CA PHE A 173 -27.78 -3.43 11.02
C PHE A 173 -27.64 -2.18 11.90
N ARG A 174 -28.74 -1.45 12.11
CA ARG A 174 -28.80 -0.28 13.00
C ARG A 174 -30.16 -0.13 13.63
N ASP A 175 -30.18 0.51 14.79
CA ASP A 175 -31.41 0.82 15.53
C ASP A 175 -32.28 -0.44 15.79
N GLY A 176 -31.61 -1.57 16.02
CA GLY A 176 -32.23 -2.87 16.28
C GLY A 176 -32.84 -3.55 15.05
N ARG A 177 -32.63 -3.03 13.84
CA ARG A 177 -33.20 -3.56 12.59
C ARG A 177 -32.14 -3.77 11.52
N PHE A 178 -32.35 -4.81 10.72
CA PHE A 178 -31.63 -5.02 9.47
C PHE A 178 -32.28 -4.16 8.38
N LEU A 179 -31.49 -3.32 7.72
CA LEU A 179 -31.97 -2.44 6.65
C LEU A 179 -31.46 -2.93 5.30
N THR A 180 -32.36 -2.93 4.32
CA THR A 180 -32.03 -3.17 2.91
C THR A 180 -31.33 -1.97 2.29
N LEU A 181 -30.69 -2.16 1.13
CA LEU A 181 -30.05 -1.06 0.41
C LEU A 181 -31.07 0.04 0.04
N ALA A 182 -32.26 -0.34 -0.40
CA ALA A 182 -33.34 0.60 -0.67
C ALA A 182 -33.77 1.38 0.58
N GLU A 183 -34.01 0.68 1.69
CA GLU A 183 -34.40 1.32 2.97
C GLU A 183 -33.33 2.27 3.50
N VAL A 184 -32.05 1.93 3.30
CA VAL A 184 -30.95 2.85 3.65
C VAL A 184 -31.06 4.13 2.83
N PHE A 185 -31.25 4.07 1.52
CA PHE A 185 -31.37 5.25 0.67
C PHE A 185 -32.64 6.07 0.97
N GLU A 186 -33.76 5.40 1.25
CA GLU A 186 -35.00 6.04 1.71
C GLU A 186 -34.79 6.79 3.03
N SER A 187 -34.10 6.18 4.01
CA SER A 187 -33.81 6.81 5.31
C SER A 187 -32.95 8.07 5.21
N LEU A 188 -32.24 8.22 4.09
CA LEU A 188 -31.35 9.35 3.81
C LEU A 188 -32.03 10.39 2.93
N CYS A 189 -33.29 10.15 2.53
CA CYS A 189 -34.04 10.96 1.58
C CYS A 189 -33.28 11.17 0.26
N LEU A 190 -32.54 10.14 -0.20
CA LEU A 190 -31.77 10.19 -1.44
C LEU A 190 -32.32 9.18 -2.45
N THR A 191 -32.65 9.64 -3.66
CA THR A 191 -32.99 8.73 -4.76
C THR A 191 -31.78 8.49 -5.68
N ALA A 192 -31.87 7.44 -6.51
CA ALA A 192 -30.86 7.18 -7.54
C ALA A 192 -30.66 8.35 -8.53
N PHE A 193 -31.69 9.19 -8.71
CA PHE A 193 -31.66 10.36 -9.58
C PHE A 193 -30.92 11.53 -8.93
N ASP A 194 -31.05 11.69 -7.61
CA ASP A 194 -30.43 12.79 -6.84
C ASP A 194 -28.94 12.56 -6.56
N LEU A 195 -28.47 11.32 -6.73
CA LEU A 195 -27.05 11.00 -6.64
C LEU A 195 -26.29 11.60 -7.84
N SER A 196 -25.39 12.54 -7.55
CA SER A 196 -24.48 13.18 -8.48
C SER A 196 -23.05 13.08 -7.93
N ILE A 197 -22.07 13.53 -8.72
CA ILE A 197 -20.68 13.61 -8.28
C ILE A 197 -20.58 14.61 -7.12
N ASP A 198 -21.29 15.73 -7.21
CA ASP A 198 -21.27 16.79 -6.21
C ASP A 198 -21.97 16.35 -4.91
N THR A 199 -23.06 15.56 -4.98
CA THR A 199 -23.73 15.05 -3.77
C THR A 199 -22.97 13.94 -3.07
N LEU A 200 -21.97 13.31 -3.72
CA LEU A 200 -21.04 12.39 -3.07
C LEU A 200 -20.02 13.11 -2.17
N ASP A 201 -19.70 14.38 -2.43
CA ASP A 201 -18.79 15.25 -1.65
C ASP A 201 -17.41 14.62 -1.34
N MET A 202 -16.84 13.89 -2.31
CA MET A 202 -15.55 13.18 -2.18
C MET A 202 -14.37 13.98 -2.75
N HIS A 203 -14.47 15.32 -2.83
CA HIS A 203 -13.51 16.18 -3.54
C HIS A 203 -12.17 16.33 -2.82
N ALA A 204 -11.06 16.12 -3.54
CA ALA A 204 -9.75 16.54 -3.06
C ALA A 204 -9.70 18.07 -2.94
N ASP A 205 -9.32 18.60 -1.78
CA ASP A 205 -9.13 20.05 -1.57
C ASP A 205 -7.90 20.25 -0.68
N ASN A 206 -7.21 21.39 -0.85
CA ASN A 206 -5.91 21.71 -0.27
C ASN A 206 -5.88 21.62 1.27
N ASN A 207 -7.03 21.67 1.94
CA ASN A 207 -7.15 21.54 3.40
C ASN A 207 -7.02 20.10 3.93
N THR A 208 -6.84 19.08 3.09
CA THR A 208 -6.62 17.69 3.54
C THR A 208 -5.16 17.34 3.79
N PHE A 209 -4.22 18.18 3.35
CA PHE A 209 -2.81 17.94 3.55
C PHE A 209 -2.48 18.04 5.05
N HIS A 210 -1.82 17.03 5.62
CA HIS A 210 -1.50 16.85 7.05
C HIS A 210 -2.65 16.62 8.05
N ARG A 211 -3.94 16.67 7.63
CA ARG A 211 -5.09 16.44 8.53
C ARG A 211 -5.80 15.12 8.19
N PHE A 212 -5.31 14.04 8.79
CA PHE A 212 -5.79 12.67 8.54
C PHE A 212 -7.27 12.46 8.93
N ASP A 213 -7.77 13.20 9.93
CA ASP A 213 -9.19 13.27 10.31
C ASP A 213 -10.06 13.83 9.18
N ARG A 214 -9.68 14.98 8.62
CA ARG A 214 -10.38 15.61 7.48
C ARG A 214 -10.24 14.78 6.21
N PHE A 215 -9.08 14.15 5.99
CA PHE A 215 -8.86 13.20 4.91
C PHE A 215 -9.84 12.01 4.99
N ASN A 216 -9.98 11.36 6.15
CA ASN A 216 -10.92 10.25 6.32
C ASN A 216 -12.39 10.66 6.14
N LEU A 217 -12.75 11.88 6.58
CA LEU A 217 -14.10 12.42 6.41
C LEU A 217 -14.48 12.57 4.94
N LYS A 218 -13.51 12.89 4.07
CA LYS A 218 -13.71 12.99 2.61
C LYS A 218 -13.81 11.65 1.89
N TYR A 219 -13.63 10.54 2.59
CA TYR A 219 -13.97 9.20 2.10
C TYR A 219 -15.34 8.73 2.60
N ASN A 220 -16.16 9.61 3.17
CA ASN A 220 -17.57 9.31 3.44
C ASN A 220 -18.41 9.71 2.23
N PRO A 221 -18.98 8.76 1.46
CA PRO A 221 -19.91 9.08 0.39
C PRO A 221 -21.08 9.90 0.96
N CYS A 222 -21.38 11.03 0.34
CA CYS A 222 -22.40 11.99 0.76
C CYS A 222 -22.20 12.58 2.17
N GLY A 223 -20.97 12.52 2.72
CA GLY A 223 -20.69 12.92 4.11
C GLY A 223 -21.29 11.98 5.15
N GLN A 224 -21.82 10.82 4.74
CA GLN A 224 -22.55 9.91 5.61
C GLN A 224 -21.74 8.66 5.96
N SER A 225 -21.59 8.42 7.25
CA SER A 225 -20.90 7.24 7.77
C SER A 225 -21.54 5.92 7.30
N ARG A 226 -22.86 5.90 7.04
CA ARG A 226 -23.62 4.73 6.61
C ARG A 226 -23.19 4.23 5.23
N LEU A 227 -23.13 5.12 4.24
CA LEU A 227 -22.70 4.76 2.88
C LEU A 227 -21.23 4.36 2.85
N ARG A 228 -20.38 4.99 3.68
CA ARG A 228 -18.97 4.59 3.82
C ARG A 228 -18.84 3.19 4.36
N GLU A 229 -19.61 2.85 5.38
CA GLU A 229 -19.60 1.52 6.00
C GLU A 229 -20.02 0.45 4.98
N ILE A 230 -21.02 0.72 4.16
CA ILE A 230 -21.54 -0.22 3.17
C ILE A 230 -20.58 -0.40 1.98
N PHE A 231 -20.09 0.70 1.39
CA PHE A 231 -19.36 0.66 0.13
C PHE A 231 -17.83 0.76 0.24
N LEU A 232 -17.29 1.26 1.36
CA LEU A 232 -15.85 1.60 1.48
C LEU A 232 -15.17 0.97 2.70
N LYS A 233 -15.81 0.03 3.39
CA LYS A 233 -15.16 -0.79 4.43
C LYS A 233 -15.06 -2.25 4.02
N THR A 234 -13.95 -2.88 4.42
CA THR A 234 -13.68 -4.32 4.25
C THR A 234 -14.45 -5.16 5.26
N ASP A 235 -14.62 -4.65 6.48
CA ASP A 235 -15.37 -5.28 7.59
C ASP A 235 -16.70 -4.55 7.80
N ASN A 236 -17.78 -5.15 7.28
CA ASN A 236 -19.16 -4.69 7.43
C ASN A 236 -20.13 -5.90 7.40
N LEU A 237 -21.43 -5.67 7.50
CA LEU A 237 -22.44 -6.74 7.58
C LEU A 237 -22.39 -7.71 6.38
N ILE A 238 -22.09 -7.21 5.18
CA ILE A 238 -22.00 -7.99 3.94
C ILE A 238 -20.58 -8.49 3.65
N GLY A 239 -19.68 -8.48 4.64
CA GLY A 239 -18.31 -8.96 4.51
C GLY A 239 -17.51 -8.22 3.43
N GLY A 240 -17.75 -6.91 3.27
CA GLY A 240 -17.03 -6.05 2.34
C GLY A 240 -17.29 -6.38 0.86
N LYS A 241 -18.37 -7.10 0.54
CA LYS A 241 -18.74 -7.53 -0.83
C LYS A 241 -18.70 -6.40 -1.85
N TYR A 242 -19.36 -5.27 -1.57
CA TYR A 242 -19.39 -4.14 -2.51
C TYR A 242 -18.03 -3.49 -2.74
N LEU A 243 -17.22 -3.35 -1.68
CA LEU A 243 -15.86 -2.84 -1.82
C LEU A 243 -14.98 -3.81 -2.63
N ALA A 244 -15.17 -5.11 -2.44
CA ALA A 244 -14.46 -6.12 -3.21
C ALA A 244 -14.82 -6.09 -4.70
N GLU A 245 -16.11 -6.04 -5.03
CA GLU A 245 -16.59 -5.97 -6.41
C GLU A 245 -16.05 -4.73 -7.14
N VAL A 246 -16.11 -3.55 -6.52
CA VAL A 246 -15.54 -2.34 -7.15
C VAL A 246 -14.01 -2.41 -7.24
N THR A 247 -13.34 -3.10 -6.31
CA THR A 247 -11.89 -3.33 -6.38
C THR A 247 -11.53 -4.26 -7.54
N GLN A 248 -12.35 -5.27 -7.82
CA GLN A 248 -12.17 -6.13 -9.00
C GLN A 248 -12.32 -5.31 -10.29
N GLU A 249 -13.33 -4.44 -10.39
CA GLU A 249 -13.48 -3.53 -11.55
C GLU A 249 -12.22 -2.63 -11.72
N VAL A 250 -11.66 -2.11 -10.63
CA VAL A 250 -10.41 -1.32 -10.66
C VAL A 250 -9.21 -2.17 -11.09
N PHE A 251 -9.13 -3.43 -10.67
CA PHE A 251 -8.06 -4.34 -11.09
C PHE A 251 -8.16 -4.70 -12.57
N GLU A 252 -9.36 -4.91 -13.09
CA GLU A 252 -9.59 -5.12 -14.53
C GLU A 252 -9.12 -3.91 -15.35
N ASP A 253 -9.46 -2.68 -14.91
CA ASP A 253 -8.98 -1.45 -15.54
C ASP A 253 -7.44 -1.33 -15.48
N LEU A 254 -6.83 -1.71 -14.34
CA LEU A 254 -5.39 -1.68 -14.15
C LEU A 254 -4.67 -2.73 -15.00
N GLU A 255 -5.25 -3.90 -15.21
CA GLU A 255 -4.71 -4.97 -16.06
C GLU A 255 -4.85 -4.65 -17.55
N ALA A 256 -5.94 -4.01 -17.95
CA ALA A 256 -6.10 -3.43 -19.28
C ALA A 256 -5.01 -2.37 -19.56
N SER A 257 -4.62 -1.62 -18.53
CA SER A 257 -3.54 -0.63 -18.58
C SER A 257 -2.16 -1.26 -18.32
N LYS A 258 -1.60 -1.95 -19.32
CA LYS A 258 -0.30 -2.68 -19.26
C LYS A 258 0.87 -1.95 -18.57
N TYR A 259 0.90 -0.63 -18.62
CA TYR A 259 2.01 0.20 -18.14
C TYR A 259 1.72 0.90 -16.83
N GLN A 260 0.57 0.70 -16.21
CA GLN A 260 0.23 1.28 -14.92
C GLN A 260 0.20 0.18 -13.86
N LEU A 261 0.87 0.44 -12.75
CA LEU A 261 0.90 -0.43 -11.58
C LEU A 261 0.58 0.40 -10.36
N ALA A 262 0.13 -0.25 -9.28
CA ALA A 262 -0.26 0.43 -8.07
C ALA A 262 0.14 -0.34 -6.80
N GLU A 263 0.53 0.41 -5.78
CA GLU A 263 0.79 -0.05 -4.42
C GLU A 263 -0.32 0.46 -3.50
N TYR A 264 -1.40 -0.32 -3.39
CA TYR A 264 -2.59 0.04 -2.62
C TYR A 264 -2.38 -0.17 -1.12
N ARG A 265 -2.70 0.87 -0.34
CA ARG A 265 -2.64 0.80 1.12
C ARG A 265 -3.96 0.42 1.75
N VAL A 266 -3.94 -0.59 2.62
CA VAL A 266 -5.09 -1.02 3.43
C VAL A 266 -4.72 -0.96 4.91
N SER A 267 -5.67 -0.51 5.73
CA SER A 267 -5.42 -0.24 7.14
C SER A 267 -5.58 -1.49 8.02
N ILE A 268 -4.63 -1.71 8.91
CA ILE A 268 -4.81 -2.46 10.16
C ILE A 268 -4.67 -1.45 11.31
N TYR A 269 -5.63 -1.41 12.20
CA TYR A 269 -5.70 -0.43 13.29
C TYR A 269 -5.09 -0.96 14.59
N GLY A 270 -4.98 -2.28 14.75
CA GLY A 270 -4.38 -2.90 15.94
C GLY A 270 -5.30 -2.87 17.16
N ARG A 271 -6.62 -2.77 16.97
CA ARG A 271 -7.59 -2.76 18.08
C ARG A 271 -7.92 -4.16 18.56
N THR A 272 -7.90 -5.13 17.65
CA THR A 272 -8.13 -6.55 17.95
C THR A 272 -7.23 -7.41 17.06
N ARG A 273 -6.81 -8.59 17.56
CA ARG A 273 -6.05 -9.59 16.77
C ARG A 273 -6.81 -10.09 15.54
N ALA A 274 -8.15 -10.06 15.60
CA ALA A 274 -9.03 -10.54 14.54
C ALA A 274 -9.01 -9.64 13.29
N GLU A 275 -8.43 -8.44 13.33
CA GLU A 275 -8.38 -7.55 12.16
C GLU A 275 -7.63 -8.18 10.98
N TRP A 276 -6.52 -8.88 11.23
CA TRP A 276 -5.77 -9.60 10.20
C TRP A 276 -6.58 -10.74 9.58
N ASP A 277 -7.28 -11.49 10.41
CA ASP A 277 -8.12 -12.61 10.00
C ASP A 277 -9.31 -12.15 9.15
N LYS A 278 -9.94 -11.04 9.53
CA LYS A 278 -11.01 -10.42 8.73
C LYS A 278 -10.48 -9.89 7.40
N LEU A 279 -9.35 -9.19 7.41
CA LEU A 279 -8.78 -8.59 6.21
C LEU A 279 -8.30 -9.66 5.20
N SER A 280 -7.58 -10.67 5.68
CA SER A 280 -7.12 -11.79 4.86
C SER A 280 -8.27 -12.57 4.25
N ARG A 281 -9.31 -12.90 5.03
CA ARG A 281 -10.52 -13.52 4.50
C ARG A 281 -11.21 -12.68 3.44
N TRP A 282 -11.30 -11.36 3.63
CA TRP A 282 -11.85 -10.46 2.62
C TRP A 282 -11.06 -10.56 1.30
N VAL A 283 -9.73 -10.52 1.34
CA VAL A 283 -8.88 -10.69 0.14
C VAL A 283 -9.04 -12.09 -0.47
N TYR A 284 -9.05 -13.14 0.35
CA TYR A 284 -9.08 -14.53 -0.10
C TYR A 284 -10.42 -14.94 -0.71
N VAL A 285 -11.53 -14.66 -0.01
CA VAL A 285 -12.89 -15.02 -0.45
C VAL A 285 -13.25 -14.31 -1.74
N HIS A 286 -12.92 -13.01 -1.84
CA HIS A 286 -13.22 -12.21 -3.02
C HIS A 286 -12.12 -12.26 -4.09
N ARG A 287 -11.10 -13.11 -3.92
CA ARG A 287 -10.01 -13.30 -4.89
C ARG A 287 -9.34 -11.98 -5.33
N LEU A 288 -9.10 -11.07 -4.39
CA LEU A 288 -8.58 -9.73 -4.68
C LEU A 288 -7.07 -9.75 -4.93
N ALA A 289 -6.69 -10.14 -6.15
CA ALA A 289 -5.32 -10.09 -6.61
C ALA A 289 -5.24 -9.62 -8.07
N SER A 290 -4.19 -8.86 -8.37
CA SER A 290 -3.83 -8.48 -9.74
C SER A 290 -2.32 -8.55 -9.92
N ALA A 291 -1.87 -8.87 -11.13
CA ALA A 291 -0.45 -8.82 -11.46
C ALA A 291 0.14 -7.40 -11.33
N ASN A 292 -0.70 -6.38 -11.52
CA ASN A 292 -0.30 -4.97 -11.55
C ASN A 292 -0.48 -4.26 -10.19
N ALA A 293 -1.06 -4.92 -9.19
CA ALA A 293 -1.33 -4.35 -7.88
C ALA A 293 -0.59 -5.08 -6.74
N ARG A 294 -0.06 -4.33 -5.78
CA ARG A 294 0.47 -4.86 -4.51
C ARG A 294 -0.18 -4.17 -3.32
N TRP A 295 -0.29 -4.90 -2.23
CA TRP A 295 -0.88 -4.42 -0.99
C TRP A 295 0.21 -3.97 -0.02
N LEU A 296 0.05 -2.78 0.56
CA LEU A 296 0.83 -2.31 1.69
C LEU A 296 -0.09 -2.15 2.89
N ILE A 297 0.35 -2.66 4.04
CA ILE A 297 -0.42 -2.52 5.27
C ILE A 297 0.00 -1.22 5.93
N GLN A 298 -0.97 -0.32 6.11
CA GLN A 298 -0.78 0.93 6.85
C GLN A 298 -1.35 0.79 8.25
N VAL A 299 -0.63 1.34 9.24
CA VAL A 299 -1.05 1.35 10.64
C VAL A 299 -1.28 2.81 11.08
N PRO A 300 -2.54 3.27 11.16
CA PRO A 300 -2.84 4.60 11.66
C PRO A 300 -2.41 4.76 13.13
N ARG A 301 -1.69 5.84 13.44
CA ARG A 301 -1.18 6.14 14.79
C ARG A 301 -2.26 6.77 15.68
N LEU A 302 -3.30 5.99 16.00
CA LEU A 302 -4.50 6.44 16.72
C LEU A 302 -4.63 5.83 18.13
N TYR A 303 -3.52 5.41 18.74
CA TYR A 303 -3.49 4.77 20.06
C TYR A 303 -4.25 5.54 21.14
N GLU A 304 -4.05 6.86 21.23
CA GLU A 304 -4.70 7.71 22.24
C GLU A 304 -6.24 7.66 22.17
N VAL A 305 -6.79 7.60 20.96
CA VAL A 305 -8.23 7.47 20.72
C VAL A 305 -8.72 6.10 21.19
N TYR A 306 -7.99 5.03 20.86
CA TYR A 306 -8.36 3.67 21.25
C TYR A 306 -8.24 3.44 22.75
N LYS A 307 -7.24 4.06 23.39
CA LYS A 307 -7.06 4.00 24.85
C LYS A 307 -8.18 4.76 25.57
N THR A 308 -8.53 5.95 25.10
CA THR A 308 -9.62 6.76 25.68
C THR A 308 -10.98 6.10 25.52
N THR A 309 -11.21 5.39 24.41
CA THR A 309 -12.46 4.65 24.16
C THR A 309 -12.50 3.26 24.80
N GLY A 310 -11.46 2.85 25.52
CA GLY A 310 -11.39 1.54 26.18
C GLY A 310 -11.26 0.35 25.23
N GLN A 311 -10.89 0.57 23.96
CA GLN A 311 -10.68 -0.51 22.98
C GLN A 311 -9.34 -1.23 23.17
N VAL A 312 -8.36 -0.56 23.77
CA VAL A 312 -7.05 -1.13 24.15
C VAL A 312 -6.66 -0.62 25.54
N GLU A 313 -5.97 -1.44 26.33
CA GLU A 313 -5.52 -1.05 27.68
C GLU A 313 -4.10 -0.48 27.66
N SER A 314 -3.26 -0.93 26.74
CA SER A 314 -1.87 -0.48 26.67
C SER A 314 -1.38 -0.39 25.22
N PHE A 315 -0.27 0.32 25.02
CA PHE A 315 0.37 0.33 23.69
C PHE A 315 0.91 -1.06 23.31
N GLN A 316 1.29 -1.86 24.33
CA GLN A 316 1.68 -3.25 24.15
C GLN A 316 0.55 -4.07 23.53
N ASP A 317 -0.70 -3.87 23.93
CA ASP A 317 -1.86 -4.57 23.34
C ASP A 317 -2.00 -4.25 21.84
N MET A 318 -1.77 -2.99 21.46
CA MET A 318 -1.81 -2.58 20.05
C MET A 318 -0.69 -3.26 19.25
N LEU A 319 0.52 -3.33 19.79
CA LEU A 319 1.64 -4.06 19.16
C LEU A 319 1.36 -5.55 19.05
N ASP A 320 0.81 -6.15 20.11
CA ASP A 320 0.38 -7.55 20.15
C ASP A 320 -0.64 -7.83 19.05
N ASN A 321 -1.64 -6.96 18.90
CA ASN A 321 -2.70 -7.08 17.89
C ASN A 321 -2.18 -6.98 16.46
N ILE A 322 -1.12 -6.21 16.23
CA ILE A 322 -0.53 -5.99 14.91
C ILE A 322 0.45 -7.10 14.55
N PHE A 323 1.41 -7.41 15.43
CA PHE A 323 2.55 -8.25 15.06
C PHE A 323 2.35 -9.72 15.37
N LEU A 324 1.74 -10.09 16.51
CA LEU A 324 1.66 -11.50 16.92
C LEU A 324 0.86 -12.37 15.94
N PRO A 325 -0.25 -11.93 15.31
CA PRO A 325 -0.93 -12.72 14.29
C PRO A 325 -0.03 -13.09 13.10
N LEU A 326 0.86 -12.18 12.68
CA LEU A 326 1.79 -12.43 11.56
C LEU A 326 2.85 -13.47 11.94
N PHE A 327 3.39 -13.39 13.16
CA PHE A 327 4.33 -14.39 13.66
C PHE A 327 3.67 -15.75 13.88
N ALA A 328 2.42 -15.77 14.35
CA ALA A 328 1.65 -17.01 14.53
C ALA A 328 1.51 -17.78 13.21
N VAL A 329 1.10 -17.09 12.13
CA VAL A 329 0.96 -17.69 10.81
C VAL A 329 2.31 -18.00 10.16
N SER A 330 3.35 -17.22 10.44
CA SER A 330 4.70 -17.54 9.95
C SER A 330 5.25 -18.84 10.57
N VAL A 331 4.92 -19.12 11.84
CA VAL A 331 5.32 -20.37 12.51
C VAL A 331 4.43 -21.53 12.08
N ASP A 332 3.12 -21.34 12.06
CA ASP A 332 2.15 -22.34 11.60
C ASP A 332 1.21 -21.73 10.53
N PRO A 333 1.57 -21.85 9.24
CA PRO A 333 0.74 -21.34 8.15
C PRO A 333 -0.64 -21.99 8.06
N SER A 334 -0.84 -23.18 8.67
CA SER A 334 -2.14 -23.85 8.70
C SER A 334 -3.12 -23.26 9.71
N SER A 335 -2.63 -22.45 10.65
CA SER A 335 -3.45 -21.79 11.68
C SER A 335 -4.42 -20.74 11.09
N ASN A 336 -4.05 -20.09 9.99
CA ASN A 336 -4.92 -19.19 9.24
C ASN A 336 -4.59 -19.21 7.75
N PRO A 337 -5.10 -20.19 6.97
CA PRO A 337 -4.73 -20.34 5.57
C PRO A 337 -5.04 -19.14 4.64
N PRO A 338 -6.10 -18.34 4.89
CA PRO A 338 -6.32 -17.08 4.16
C PRO A 338 -5.27 -15.99 4.36
N LEU A 339 -4.59 -15.96 5.51
CA LEU A 339 -3.58 -14.94 5.89
C LEU A 339 -2.18 -15.41 5.50
#